data_AF-U9VR95-F1
#
_entry.id   AF-U9VR95-F1
#
_cell.length_a   1.000
_cell.length_b   1.000
_cell.length_c   1.000
_cell.angle_alpha   90.00
_cell.angle_beta   90.00
_cell.angle_gamma   90.00
#
_symmetry.space_group_name_H-M   'P 1'
#
loop_
_entity.id
_entity.type
_entity.pdbx_description
1 polymer ?
#
loop_
_entity_poly.entity_id
_entity_poly.type
_entity_poly.pdbx_seq_one_letter_code
_entity_poly.pdbx_strand_id
1 'polypeptide(L)'
;MRGWQMVISGILALACGFSTVSCTTAIETTPRITFEGDTPTWADSASSVMGELEQWRGLNFKENLQVTFQPQDDPGLNGWYNSQTKQLVVTTSGSEELGRGVMLHEMFHALQDQHFDLYSLRLQTQDIPDYGKAVSAVIEGEAMLAVSELMNYDFLAHAQLPPEGPISDQLFENIFLYGAGLKFVQAVRDQGGWAAVDAVFAEPPQATALILNPERYLAGERTVEPIEIPLNSGETLTSETMRGEYAIRLMLARQPETRSLMESMDNSYVTDTLGVINNNGDVIHRWVVELSHSSATESLAAGFKTALAEELAEEPLVEIDNNSIIVEW
;
A
#
# COMPACT_ATOMS: atom_id res chain seq x y z
N MET A 1 10.63 -3.20 -0.19
CA MET A 1 9.41 -3.25 -1.04
C MET A 1 9.91 -3.37 -2.46
N ARG A 2 9.37 -4.29 -3.26
CA ARG A 2 9.79 -4.50 -4.64
C ARG A 2 8.55 -4.46 -5.53
N GLY A 3 8.48 -3.46 -6.40
CA GLY A 3 8.02 -3.71 -7.76
C GLY A 3 7.14 -2.65 -8.38
N TRP A 4 7.77 -1.84 -9.23
CA TRP A 4 7.13 -1.04 -10.26
C TRP A 4 7.21 -1.84 -11.56
N GLN A 5 6.12 -2.39 -12.07
CA GLN A 5 5.98 -2.67 -13.50
C GLN A 5 4.48 -2.73 -13.81
N MET A 6 3.90 -1.62 -14.23
CA MET A 6 2.84 -1.63 -15.24
C MET A 6 2.54 -0.23 -15.79
N VAL A 7 2.65 -0.14 -17.12
CA VAL A 7 1.98 0.81 -18.04
C VAL A 7 2.42 2.29 -18.03
N ILE A 8 3.39 2.69 -18.87
CA ILE A 8 3.33 3.99 -19.58
C ILE A 8 3.92 3.87 -21.00
N SER A 9 3.12 4.21 -22.02
CA SER A 9 3.59 4.57 -23.36
C SER A 9 2.58 5.55 -23.96
N GLY A 10 2.94 6.84 -24.08
CA GLY A 10 2.07 7.82 -24.73
C GLY A 10 2.58 9.28 -24.80
N ILE A 11 3.41 9.57 -25.80
CA ILE A 11 3.56 10.81 -26.62
C ILE A 11 3.27 12.19 -25.98
N LEU A 12 4.27 13.11 -25.96
CA LEU A 12 4.22 14.43 -26.65
C LEU A 12 5.59 15.16 -26.75
N ALA A 13 5.67 16.11 -27.68
CA ALA A 13 6.87 16.61 -28.36
C ALA A 13 7.55 17.86 -27.73
N LEU A 14 8.86 18.01 -28.04
CA LEU A 14 9.74 19.15 -27.74
C LEU A 14 9.40 20.46 -28.48
N ALA A 15 9.73 21.60 -27.84
CA ALA A 15 10.12 22.84 -28.52
C ALA A 15 11.15 23.67 -27.70
N CYS A 16 12.09 24.30 -28.42
CA CYS A 16 13.38 24.91 -28.00
C CYS A 16 13.35 26.33 -27.39
N GLY A 17 14.48 26.77 -26.80
CA GLY A 17 15.12 28.05 -27.22
C GLY A 17 15.84 28.97 -26.18
N PHE A 18 17.18 28.95 -26.23
CA PHE A 18 18.19 30.05 -26.09
C PHE A 18 18.53 30.81 -24.78
N SER A 19 19.77 30.55 -24.31
CA SER A 19 20.88 31.40 -23.78
C SER A 19 20.66 32.78 -23.14
N THR A 20 21.33 33.03 -22.01
CA THR A 20 22.56 33.86 -21.92
C THR A 20 23.28 33.67 -20.57
N VAL A 21 24.62 33.82 -20.59
CA VAL A 21 25.56 33.62 -19.48
C VAL A 21 25.59 34.83 -18.54
N SER A 22 25.71 34.59 -17.24
CA SER A 22 26.26 35.57 -16.28
C SER A 22 27.22 34.87 -15.32
N CYS A 23 28.42 35.44 -15.20
CA CYS A 23 29.48 34.96 -14.34
C CYS A 23 29.25 35.50 -12.93
N THR A 24 28.88 34.60 -12.01
CA THR A 24 28.76 34.89 -10.58
C THR A 24 29.82 34.06 -9.87
N THR A 25 30.57 34.69 -8.99
CA THR A 25 31.51 34.04 -8.05
C THR A 25 30.86 32.80 -7.43
N ALA A 26 31.37 31.62 -7.80
CA ALA A 26 30.91 30.35 -7.27
C ALA A 26 31.27 30.27 -5.79
N ILE A 27 30.28 30.48 -4.94
CA ILE A 27 30.25 29.77 -3.67
C ILE A 27 30.17 28.29 -4.09
N GLU A 28 31.19 27.49 -3.80
CA GLU A 28 31.09 26.03 -3.97
C GLU A 28 30.02 25.52 -3.00
N THR A 29 28.76 25.61 -3.41
CA THR A 29 27.67 24.92 -2.77
C THR A 29 27.87 23.45 -3.10
N THR A 30 28.19 22.64 -2.08
CA THR A 30 28.16 21.19 -2.24
C THR A 30 26.83 20.79 -2.88
N PRO A 31 26.82 19.98 -3.95
CA PRO A 31 25.58 19.56 -4.60
C PRO A 31 24.67 18.89 -3.56
N ARG A 32 23.39 19.27 -3.52
CA ARG A 32 22.39 18.61 -2.65
C ARG A 32 22.08 17.18 -3.09
N ILE A 33 22.42 16.85 -4.33
CA ILE A 33 22.28 15.53 -4.92
C ILE A 33 23.59 15.15 -5.59
N THR A 34 24.05 13.93 -5.35
CA THR A 34 25.17 13.31 -6.06
C THR A 34 24.72 12.01 -6.73
N PHE A 35 25.49 11.57 -7.72
CA PHE A 35 25.20 10.36 -8.49
C PHE A 35 26.35 9.36 -8.40
N GLU A 36 26.02 8.07 -8.43
CA GLU A 36 26.98 6.97 -8.53
C GLU A 36 26.55 5.99 -9.63
N GLY A 37 27.51 5.33 -10.26
CA GLY A 37 27.26 4.34 -11.32
C GLY A 37 27.05 4.94 -12.71
N ASP A 38 26.48 4.14 -13.61
CA ASP A 38 26.23 4.52 -15.01
C ASP A 38 25.07 5.52 -15.08
N THR A 39 25.39 6.79 -14.84
CA THR A 39 24.40 7.87 -14.72
C THR A 39 23.77 8.20 -16.07
N PRO A 40 22.45 8.01 -16.26
CA PRO A 40 21.79 8.33 -17.50
C PRO A 40 21.66 9.84 -17.68
N THR A 41 21.59 10.32 -18.94
CA THR A 41 21.54 11.76 -19.25
C THR A 41 20.33 12.48 -18.66
N TRP A 42 19.23 11.76 -18.42
CA TRP A 42 18.03 12.35 -17.81
C TRP A 42 18.16 12.56 -16.29
N ALA A 43 19.20 12.02 -15.65
CA ALA A 43 19.47 12.22 -14.22
C ALA A 43 19.75 13.69 -13.87
N ASP A 44 20.14 14.51 -14.84
CA ASP A 44 20.29 15.96 -14.68
C ASP A 44 19.00 16.64 -14.17
N SER A 45 17.84 16.00 -14.34
CA SER A 45 16.55 16.47 -13.80
C SER A 45 16.41 16.30 -12.28
N ALA A 46 17.26 15.52 -11.60
CA ALA A 46 17.09 15.19 -10.18
C ALA A 46 17.04 16.42 -9.27
N SER A 47 17.83 17.46 -9.56
CA SER A 47 17.78 18.71 -8.77
C SER A 47 16.44 19.45 -8.93
N SER A 48 15.83 19.38 -10.12
CA SER A 48 14.46 19.90 -10.34
C SER A 48 13.45 19.08 -9.57
N VAL A 49 13.53 17.74 -9.67
CA VAL A 49 12.64 16.81 -8.97
C VAL A 49 12.68 17.04 -7.46
N MET A 50 13.87 17.21 -6.88
CA MET A 50 13.99 17.56 -5.46
C MET A 50 13.24 18.84 -5.11
N GLY A 51 13.44 19.92 -5.88
CA GLY A 51 12.74 21.18 -5.64
C GLY A 51 11.22 21.07 -5.81
N GLU A 52 10.75 20.30 -6.78
CA GLU A 52 9.33 20.02 -7.02
C GLU A 52 8.72 19.24 -5.84
N LEU A 53 9.39 18.21 -5.33
CA LEU A 53 8.95 17.46 -4.15
C LEU A 53 8.86 18.37 -2.92
N GLU A 54 9.87 19.21 -2.70
CA GLU A 54 9.89 20.16 -1.57
C GLU A 54 8.72 21.16 -1.66
N GLN A 55 8.49 21.71 -2.85
CA GLN A 55 7.41 22.65 -3.09
C GLN A 55 6.04 21.98 -2.93
N TRP A 56 5.87 20.79 -3.50
CA TRP A 56 4.62 20.04 -3.48
C TRP A 56 4.22 19.64 -2.05
N ARG A 57 5.18 19.12 -1.28
CA ARG A 57 4.92 18.62 0.07
C ARG A 57 4.96 19.71 1.14
N GLY A 58 5.65 20.81 0.87
CA GLY A 58 5.97 21.83 1.88
C GLY A 58 7.02 21.36 2.90
N LEU A 59 7.78 20.31 2.61
CA LEU A 59 8.83 19.75 3.45
C LEU A 59 10.17 19.82 2.73
N ASN A 60 11.20 20.33 3.39
CA ASN A 60 12.56 20.38 2.82
C ASN A 60 13.32 19.08 3.10
N PHE A 61 14.18 18.65 2.17
CA PHE A 61 15.19 17.65 2.48
C PHE A 61 16.17 18.22 3.52
N LYS A 62 16.33 17.49 4.62
CA LYS A 62 17.26 17.78 5.72
C LYS A 62 18.68 17.31 5.42
N GLU A 63 18.83 16.31 4.55
CA GLU A 63 20.10 15.72 4.16
C GLU A 63 20.24 15.65 2.64
N ASN A 64 21.48 15.72 2.17
CA ASN A 64 21.81 15.53 0.75
C ASN A 64 21.54 14.09 0.34
N LEU A 65 21.15 13.88 -0.92
CA LEU A 65 20.90 12.54 -1.47
C LEU A 65 22.06 12.07 -2.33
N GLN A 66 22.32 10.77 -2.29
CA GLN A 66 23.11 10.07 -3.30
C GLN A 66 22.18 9.10 -4.03
N VAL A 67 22.08 9.24 -5.35
CA VAL A 67 21.30 8.33 -6.21
C VAL A 67 22.28 7.40 -6.92
N THR A 68 22.19 6.10 -6.65
CA THR A 68 22.97 5.09 -7.36
C THR A 68 22.18 4.60 -8.56
N PHE A 69 22.77 4.69 -9.75
CA PHE A 69 22.25 4.12 -10.98
C PHE A 69 22.94 2.80 -11.31
N GLN A 70 22.15 1.76 -11.58
CA GLN A 70 22.69 0.45 -11.95
C GLN A 70 21.80 -0.27 -12.97
N PRO A 71 22.32 -1.24 -13.72
CA PRO A 71 21.49 -2.14 -14.52
C PRO A 71 20.42 -2.83 -13.68
N GLN A 72 19.31 -3.18 -14.31
CA GLN A 72 18.27 -3.97 -13.65
C GLN A 72 18.69 -5.44 -13.61
N ASP A 73 18.97 -5.93 -12.41
CA ASP A 73 19.30 -7.35 -12.16
C ASP A 73 18.06 -8.20 -11.84
N ASP A 74 17.01 -7.57 -11.29
CA ASP A 74 15.71 -8.19 -10.99
C ASP A 74 14.64 -7.53 -11.87
N PRO A 75 14.05 -8.25 -12.85
CA PRO A 75 13.06 -7.70 -13.77
C PRO A 75 11.84 -7.04 -13.11
N GLY A 76 11.54 -7.38 -11.85
CA GLY A 76 10.44 -6.78 -11.12
C GLY A 76 10.81 -5.49 -10.39
N LEU A 77 12.08 -5.17 -10.20
CA LEU A 77 12.55 -4.10 -9.32
C LEU A 77 13.19 -2.97 -10.13
N ASN A 78 12.50 -1.84 -10.26
CA ASN A 78 13.04 -0.70 -11.01
C ASN A 78 13.80 0.31 -10.15
N GLY A 79 13.62 0.29 -8.83
CA GLY A 79 14.26 1.19 -7.88
C GLY A 79 13.91 0.78 -6.45
N TRP A 80 14.66 1.31 -5.49
CA TRP A 80 14.34 1.18 -4.06
C TRP A 80 15.08 2.21 -3.21
N TYR A 81 14.41 2.60 -2.13
CA TYR A 81 14.99 3.30 -1.00
C TYR A 81 15.01 2.40 0.25
N ASN A 82 16.15 2.36 0.93
CA ASN A 82 16.28 1.64 2.19
C ASN A 82 16.38 2.64 3.34
N SER A 83 15.36 2.71 4.20
CA SER A 83 15.32 3.65 5.33
C SER A 83 16.35 3.35 6.44
N GLN A 84 16.90 2.14 6.50
CA GLN A 84 17.95 1.80 7.45
C GLN A 84 19.32 2.30 6.98
N THR A 85 19.66 2.02 5.71
CA THR A 85 20.99 2.33 5.15
C THR A 85 21.03 3.68 4.43
N LYS A 86 19.87 4.31 4.22
CA LYS A 86 19.64 5.52 3.41
C LYS A 86 20.04 5.36 1.94
N GLN A 87 20.23 4.13 1.48
CA GLN A 87 20.60 3.84 0.10
C GLN A 87 19.41 4.07 -0.82
N LEU A 88 19.60 4.88 -1.86
CA LEU A 88 18.63 5.15 -2.91
C LEU A 88 19.19 4.63 -4.24
N VAL A 89 18.49 3.67 -4.84
CA VAL A 89 18.89 3.06 -6.11
C VAL A 89 17.78 3.23 -7.15
N VAL A 90 18.18 3.59 -8.36
CA VAL A 90 17.32 3.61 -9.54
C VAL A 90 17.96 2.75 -10.62
N THR A 91 17.22 1.77 -11.13
CA THR A 91 17.71 0.93 -12.21
C THR A 91 17.62 1.65 -13.55
N THR A 92 18.57 1.41 -14.45
CA THR A 92 18.66 2.09 -15.75
C THR A 92 17.97 1.32 -16.87
N SER A 93 16.97 0.48 -16.55
CA SER A 93 16.17 -0.24 -17.55
C SER A 93 14.89 0.53 -17.92
N GLY A 94 14.33 0.23 -19.10
CA GLY A 94 13.09 0.82 -19.56
C GLY A 94 13.23 2.20 -20.20
N SER A 95 12.15 2.97 -20.22
CA SER A 95 12.11 4.32 -20.82
C SER A 95 12.66 5.38 -19.87
N GLU A 96 13.08 6.52 -20.41
CA GLU A 96 13.45 7.70 -19.59
C GLU A 96 12.30 8.12 -18.66
N GLU A 97 11.06 8.11 -19.16
CA GLU A 97 9.87 8.46 -18.38
C GLU A 97 9.70 7.56 -17.15
N LEU A 98 9.86 6.24 -17.33
CA LEU A 98 9.82 5.29 -16.23
C LEU A 98 10.95 5.55 -15.24
N GLY A 99 12.18 5.74 -15.71
CA GLY A 99 13.34 6.02 -14.85
C GLY A 99 13.18 7.29 -14.02
N ARG A 100 12.60 8.36 -14.62
CA ARG A 100 12.30 9.61 -13.91
C ARG A 100 11.20 9.45 -12.88
N GLY A 101 10.16 8.67 -13.18
CA GLY A 101 9.10 8.37 -12.21
C GLY A 101 9.57 7.54 -11.03
N VAL A 102 10.39 6.53 -11.29
CA VAL A 102 11.04 5.74 -10.23
C VAL A 102 11.96 6.63 -9.39
N MET A 103 12.79 7.47 -10.02
CA MET A 103 13.66 8.40 -9.29
C MET A 103 12.84 9.35 -8.38
N LEU A 104 11.74 9.91 -8.88
CA LEU A 104 10.85 10.75 -8.09
C LEU A 104 10.27 9.99 -6.89
N HIS A 105 9.77 8.77 -7.11
CA HIS A 105 9.21 7.91 -6.07
C HIS A 105 10.23 7.58 -4.97
N GLU A 106 11.43 7.12 -5.35
CA GLU A 106 12.46 6.76 -4.37
C GLU A 106 13.06 7.98 -3.67
N MET A 107 13.19 9.12 -4.35
CA MET A 107 13.57 10.39 -3.71
C MET A 107 12.51 10.86 -2.72
N PHE A 108 11.23 10.62 -3.00
CA PHE A 108 10.16 10.93 -2.07
C PHE A 108 10.23 10.07 -0.81
N HIS A 109 10.56 8.78 -0.93
CA HIS A 109 10.81 7.95 0.27
C HIS A 109 11.96 8.48 1.12
N ALA A 110 13.02 9.00 0.51
CA ALA A 110 14.08 9.67 1.25
C ALA A 110 13.58 10.94 1.96
N LEU A 111 12.71 11.74 1.32
CA LEU A 111 12.08 12.90 1.97
C LEU A 111 11.24 12.47 3.17
N GLN A 112 10.34 11.49 2.97
CA GLN A 112 9.48 10.95 4.03
C GLN A 112 10.32 10.48 5.22
N ASP A 113 11.36 9.69 4.97
CA ASP A 113 12.20 9.12 6.02
C ASP A 113 12.97 10.17 6.83
N GLN A 114 13.42 11.25 6.19
CA GLN A 114 14.04 12.37 6.90
C GLN A 114 13.07 13.11 7.83
N HIS A 115 11.75 13.00 7.63
CA HIS A 115 10.74 13.65 8.47
C HIS A 115 10.03 12.72 9.46
N PHE A 116 9.83 11.46 9.09
CA PHE A 116 8.95 10.54 9.81
C PHE A 116 9.64 9.26 10.30
N ASP A 117 10.94 9.07 10.06
CA ASP A 117 11.71 7.89 10.47
C ASP A 117 11.01 6.57 10.09
N LEU A 118 10.98 6.28 8.79
CA LEU A 118 10.29 5.12 8.24
C LEU A 118 10.89 3.80 8.74
N TYR A 119 12.16 3.80 9.11
CA TYR A 119 12.79 2.61 9.71
C TYR A 119 12.15 2.29 11.06
N SER A 120 12.09 3.26 11.97
CA SER A 120 11.46 3.08 13.27
C SER A 120 9.98 2.72 13.14
N LEU A 121 9.26 3.34 12.20
CA LEU A 121 7.85 3.06 11.98
C LEU A 121 7.61 1.60 11.56
N ARG A 122 8.38 1.09 10.59
CA ARG A 122 8.27 -0.31 10.15
C ARG A 122 8.67 -1.32 11.23
N LEU A 123 9.69 -1.01 12.03
CA LEU A 123 10.11 -1.88 13.13
C LEU A 123 9.02 -2.05 14.18
N GLN A 124 8.28 -0.98 14.50
CA GLN A 124 7.20 -1.03 15.49
C GLN A 124 6.03 -1.95 15.08
N THR A 125 5.86 -2.19 13.78
CA THR A 125 4.74 -2.95 13.24
C THR A 125 5.13 -4.31 12.67
N GLN A 126 6.40 -4.69 12.72
CA GLN A 126 6.93 -5.88 12.04
C GLN A 126 6.26 -7.19 12.49
N ASP A 127 5.83 -7.26 13.76
CA ASP A 127 5.25 -8.45 14.38
C ASP A 127 3.71 -8.44 14.36
N ILE A 128 3.10 -7.42 13.75
CA ILE A 128 1.64 -7.24 13.62
C ILE A 128 1.32 -7.10 12.13
N PRO A 129 1.13 -8.22 11.39
CA PRO A 129 1.13 -8.20 9.92
C PRO A 129 0.13 -7.24 9.29
N ASP A 130 -1.10 -7.15 9.81
CA ASP A 130 -2.14 -6.26 9.27
C ASP A 130 -1.79 -4.79 9.50
N TYR A 131 -1.33 -4.44 10.71
CA TYR A 131 -0.83 -3.10 11.03
C TYR A 131 0.37 -2.71 10.16
N GLY A 132 1.36 -3.60 10.04
CA GLY A 132 2.54 -3.33 9.20
C GLY A 132 2.19 -3.13 7.74
N LYS A 133 1.15 -3.82 7.24
CA LYS A 133 0.64 -3.63 5.88
C LYS A 133 -0.12 -2.30 5.74
N ALA A 134 -0.91 -1.90 6.73
CA ALA A 134 -1.57 -0.60 6.76
C ALA A 134 -0.57 0.58 6.75
N VAL A 135 0.48 0.50 7.58
CA VAL A 135 1.58 1.47 7.59
C VAL A 135 2.28 1.54 6.24
N SER A 136 2.55 0.38 5.63
CA SER A 136 3.19 0.34 4.31
C SER A 136 2.32 1.03 3.25
N ALA A 137 0.99 0.87 3.30
CA ALA A 137 0.09 1.54 2.37
C ALA A 137 0.06 3.06 2.54
N VAL A 138 0.22 3.60 3.76
CA VAL A 138 0.38 5.06 3.96
C VAL A 138 1.66 5.55 3.28
N ILE A 139 2.77 4.87 3.53
CA ILE A 139 4.10 5.27 3.02
C ILE A 139 4.11 5.25 1.49
N GLU A 140 3.70 4.12 0.91
CA GLU A 140 3.65 3.92 -0.54
C GLU A 140 2.59 4.81 -1.20
N GLY A 141 1.43 4.95 -0.56
CA GLY A 141 0.34 5.77 -1.05
C GLY A 141 0.70 7.24 -1.22
N GLU A 142 1.40 7.83 -0.26
CA GLU A 142 1.85 9.23 -0.36
C GLU A 142 2.90 9.41 -1.47
N ALA A 143 3.82 8.44 -1.61
CA ALA A 143 4.80 8.46 -2.71
C ALA A 143 4.13 8.36 -4.08
N MET A 144 3.09 7.52 -4.19
CA MET A 144 2.31 7.39 -5.41
C MET A 144 1.44 8.61 -5.71
N LEU A 145 0.96 9.32 -4.68
CA LEU A 145 0.28 10.60 -4.85
C LEU A 145 1.23 11.66 -5.41
N ALA A 146 2.48 11.71 -4.93
CA ALA A 146 3.51 12.60 -5.47
C ALA A 146 3.80 12.32 -6.95
N VAL A 147 3.98 11.04 -7.31
CA VAL A 147 4.17 10.60 -8.71
C VAL A 147 2.96 11.02 -9.56
N SER A 148 1.75 10.71 -9.11
CA SER A 148 0.52 10.99 -9.87
C SER A 148 0.37 12.47 -10.20
N GLU A 149 0.60 13.35 -9.23
CA GLU A 149 0.39 14.78 -9.41
C GLU A 149 1.54 15.48 -10.13
N LEU A 150 2.79 15.15 -9.81
CA LEU A 150 3.96 15.82 -10.39
C LEU A 150 4.26 15.34 -11.82
N MET A 151 3.89 14.10 -12.16
CA MET A 151 4.02 13.58 -13.52
C MET A 151 2.73 13.71 -14.33
N ASN A 152 1.65 14.22 -13.74
CA ASN A 152 0.32 14.26 -14.35
C ASN A 152 -0.11 12.88 -14.91
N TYR A 153 0.08 11.85 -14.08
CA TYR A 153 -0.19 10.46 -14.41
C TYR A 153 -1.37 9.94 -13.58
N ASP A 154 -2.41 9.44 -14.25
CA ASP A 154 -3.55 8.81 -13.58
C ASP A 154 -3.19 7.39 -13.16
N PHE A 155 -2.57 7.28 -11.99
CA PHE A 155 -2.17 5.99 -11.43
C PHE A 155 -3.40 5.13 -11.06
N LEU A 156 -4.49 5.76 -10.61
CA LEU A 156 -5.70 5.04 -10.19
C LEU A 156 -6.41 4.36 -11.37
N ALA A 157 -6.35 4.93 -12.56
CA ALA A 157 -6.82 4.27 -13.78
C ALA A 157 -6.10 2.94 -14.06
N HIS A 158 -4.86 2.79 -13.59
CA HIS A 158 -4.01 1.62 -13.80
C HIS A 158 -3.91 0.69 -12.58
N ALA A 159 -4.47 1.11 -11.43
CA ALA A 159 -4.51 0.33 -10.18
C ALA A 159 -5.80 -0.51 -10.06
N GLN A 160 -6.20 -1.16 -11.15
CA GLN A 160 -7.38 -2.03 -11.18
C GLN A 160 -6.95 -3.48 -11.34
N LEU A 161 -7.61 -4.39 -10.62
CA LEU A 161 -7.42 -5.81 -10.82
C LEU A 161 -7.94 -6.19 -12.21
N PRO A 162 -7.24 -7.07 -12.96
CA PRO A 162 -7.76 -7.58 -14.21
C PRO A 162 -9.08 -8.35 -13.96
N PRO A 163 -10.08 -8.21 -14.84
CA PRO A 163 -11.38 -8.85 -14.65
C PRO A 163 -11.30 -10.37 -14.76
N GLU A 164 -10.31 -10.89 -15.49
CA GLU A 164 -10.10 -12.31 -15.72
C GLU A 164 -8.64 -12.72 -15.42
N GLY A 165 -8.41 -14.03 -15.29
CA GLY A 165 -7.07 -14.58 -15.07
C GLY A 165 -6.65 -14.62 -13.59
N PRO A 166 -5.48 -15.23 -13.32
CA PRO A 166 -4.98 -15.41 -11.96
C PRO A 166 -4.55 -14.07 -11.34
N ILE A 167 -4.86 -13.88 -10.06
CA ILE A 167 -4.33 -12.77 -9.26
C ILE A 167 -3.20 -13.31 -8.40
N SER A 168 -1.98 -12.81 -8.61
CA SER A 168 -0.87 -13.10 -7.71
C SER A 168 -0.94 -12.22 -6.46
N ASP A 169 -0.41 -12.72 -5.35
CA ASP A 169 -0.31 -11.96 -4.11
C ASP A 169 0.44 -10.64 -4.31
N GLN A 170 1.51 -10.65 -5.12
CA GLN A 170 2.28 -9.45 -5.45
C GLN A 170 1.46 -8.41 -6.22
N LEU A 171 0.65 -8.83 -7.20
CA LEU A 171 -0.20 -7.91 -7.95
C LEU A 171 -1.23 -7.25 -7.03
N PHE A 172 -1.89 -8.06 -6.21
CA PHE A 172 -2.89 -7.57 -5.25
C PHE A 172 -2.25 -6.64 -4.22
N GLU A 173 -1.09 -7.01 -3.67
CA GLU A 173 -0.35 -6.19 -2.73
C GLU A 173 0.05 -4.85 -3.33
N ASN A 174 0.55 -4.82 -4.58
CA ASN A 174 0.87 -3.56 -5.25
C ASN A 174 -0.36 -2.67 -5.45
N ILE A 175 -1.50 -3.24 -5.86
CA ILE A 175 -2.75 -2.50 -6.02
C ILE A 175 -3.23 -1.94 -4.68
N PHE A 176 -3.07 -2.69 -3.60
CA PHE A 176 -3.38 -2.22 -2.26
C PHE A 176 -2.45 -1.09 -1.81
N LEU A 177 -1.14 -1.33 -1.79
CA LEU A 177 -0.14 -0.37 -1.30
C LEU A 177 -0.17 0.94 -2.09
N TYR A 178 -0.26 0.84 -3.42
CA TYR A 178 -0.22 2.01 -4.29
C TYR A 178 -1.60 2.60 -4.52
N GLY A 179 -2.61 1.79 -4.84
CA GLY A 179 -3.94 2.26 -5.19
C GLY A 179 -4.76 2.65 -3.96
N ALA A 180 -4.97 1.71 -3.03
CA ALA A 180 -5.72 2.00 -1.80
C ALA A 180 -4.96 2.98 -0.90
N GLY A 181 -3.63 2.83 -0.80
CA GLY A 181 -2.77 3.79 -0.10
C GLY A 181 -2.90 5.22 -0.63
N LEU A 182 -2.82 5.42 -1.96
CA LEU A 182 -2.97 6.75 -2.57
C LEU A 182 -4.35 7.33 -2.26
N LYS A 183 -5.42 6.54 -2.43
CA LYS A 183 -6.80 6.97 -2.11
C LYS A 183 -6.93 7.40 -0.65
N PHE A 184 -6.35 6.64 0.27
CA PHE A 184 -6.35 6.97 1.69
C PHE A 184 -5.64 8.30 1.96
N VAL A 185 -4.40 8.46 1.49
CA VAL A 185 -3.62 9.69 1.71
C VAL A 185 -4.30 10.90 1.06
N GLN A 186 -4.85 10.72 -0.14
CA GLN A 186 -5.63 11.75 -0.82
C GLN A 186 -6.86 12.15 0.02
N ALA A 187 -7.63 11.20 0.54
CA ALA A 187 -8.79 11.50 1.39
C ALA A 187 -8.42 12.27 2.67
N VAL A 188 -7.32 11.88 3.33
CA VAL A 188 -6.78 12.60 4.50
C VAL A 188 -6.37 14.03 4.14
N ARG A 189 -5.63 14.19 3.04
CA ARG A 189 -5.18 15.50 2.57
C ARG A 189 -6.34 16.39 2.16
N ASP A 190 -7.36 15.84 1.51
CA ASP A 190 -8.54 16.60 1.05
C ASP A 190 -9.36 17.11 2.25
N GLN A 191 -9.41 16.37 3.36
CA GLN A 191 -10.11 16.80 4.58
C GLN A 191 -9.32 17.79 5.44
N GLY A 192 -8.00 17.62 5.59
CA GLY A 192 -7.21 18.35 6.59
C GLY A 192 -5.89 18.93 6.11
N GLY A 193 -5.60 18.86 4.81
CA GLY A 193 -4.35 19.31 4.20
C GLY A 193 -3.13 18.48 4.65
N TRP A 194 -1.94 19.00 4.36
CA TRP A 194 -0.67 18.32 4.69
C TRP A 194 -0.46 18.07 6.18
N ALA A 195 -0.96 18.96 7.05
CA ALA A 195 -0.86 18.77 8.49
C ALA A 195 -1.64 17.52 8.97
N ALA A 196 -2.75 17.18 8.32
CA ALA A 196 -3.46 15.94 8.62
C ALA A 196 -2.69 14.71 8.13
N VAL A 197 -2.02 14.79 6.96
CA VAL A 197 -1.14 13.72 6.48
C VAL A 197 0.06 13.53 7.42
N ASP A 198 0.68 14.61 7.91
CA ASP A 198 1.75 14.54 8.91
C ASP A 198 1.29 13.81 10.19
N ALA A 199 0.04 14.06 10.62
CA ALA A 199 -0.55 13.41 11.78
C ALA A 199 -0.76 11.90 11.57
N VAL A 200 -0.98 11.43 10.34
CA VAL A 200 -1.04 9.98 10.04
C VAL A 200 0.28 9.29 10.37
N PHE A 201 1.42 9.91 10.10
CA PHE A 201 2.72 9.31 10.43
C PHE A 201 2.98 9.24 11.94
N ALA A 202 2.34 10.12 12.73
CA ALA A 202 2.39 10.07 14.19
C ALA A 202 1.41 9.06 14.79
N GLU A 203 0.25 8.88 14.16
CA GLU A 203 -0.81 7.96 14.59
C GLU A 203 -1.39 7.20 13.38
N PRO A 204 -0.65 6.22 12.84
CA PRO A 204 -1.05 5.53 11.63
C PRO A 204 -2.27 4.63 11.86
N PRO A 205 -3.05 4.32 10.81
CA PRO A 205 -4.10 3.30 10.89
C PRO A 205 -3.49 1.95 11.28
N GLN A 206 -4.05 1.30 12.29
CA GLN A 206 -3.53 0.04 12.83
C GLN A 206 -4.10 -1.22 12.15
N ALA A 207 -4.93 -1.06 11.12
CA ALA A 207 -5.52 -2.15 10.37
C ALA A 207 -5.71 -1.78 8.90
N THR A 208 -5.61 -2.76 8.00
CA THR A 208 -5.81 -2.54 6.56
C THR A 208 -7.23 -2.10 6.22
N ALA A 209 -8.21 -2.47 7.06
CA ALA A 209 -9.59 -2.01 6.94
C ALA A 209 -9.70 -0.47 6.96
N LEU A 210 -8.86 0.22 7.73
CA LEU A 210 -8.86 1.69 7.81
C LEU A 210 -8.20 2.36 6.59
N ILE A 211 -7.37 1.62 5.84
CA ILE A 211 -6.86 2.06 4.54
C ILE A 211 -7.95 1.89 3.47
N LEU A 212 -8.65 0.75 3.49
CA LEU A 212 -9.70 0.42 2.52
C LEU A 212 -10.97 1.26 2.72
N ASN A 213 -11.21 1.74 3.94
CA ASN A 213 -12.37 2.51 4.36
C ASN A 213 -11.89 3.80 5.06
N PRO A 214 -11.32 4.77 4.31
CA PRO A 214 -10.66 5.95 4.88
C PRO A 214 -11.60 6.82 5.73
N GLU A 215 -12.91 6.79 5.47
CA GLU A 215 -13.92 7.52 6.25
C GLU A 215 -13.97 7.07 7.71
N ARG A 216 -13.64 5.81 8.02
CA ARG A 216 -13.50 5.32 9.40
C ARG A 216 -12.34 5.99 10.13
N TYR A 217 -11.17 6.05 9.50
CA TYR A 217 -10.00 6.74 10.05
C TYR A 217 -10.27 8.24 10.24
N LEU A 218 -10.91 8.86 9.24
CA LEU A 218 -11.31 10.26 9.27
C LEU A 218 -12.37 10.57 10.35
N ALA A 219 -13.18 9.58 10.73
CA ALA A 219 -14.11 9.64 11.86
C ALA A 219 -13.44 9.45 13.23
N GLY A 220 -12.14 9.16 13.27
CA GLY A 220 -11.36 9.03 14.50
C GLY A 220 -11.01 7.60 14.90
N GLU A 221 -11.40 6.60 14.10
CA GLU A 221 -11.00 5.21 14.35
C GLU A 221 -9.49 5.01 14.09
N ARG A 222 -8.84 4.20 14.90
CA ARG A 222 -7.38 3.94 14.83
C ARG A 222 -7.04 2.46 14.84
N THR A 223 -7.81 1.67 15.56
CA THR A 223 -7.72 0.22 15.67
C THR A 223 -9.03 -0.40 15.20
N VAL A 224 -8.99 -1.67 14.80
CA VAL A 224 -10.18 -2.50 14.63
C VAL A 224 -10.12 -3.56 15.72
N GLU A 225 -11.12 -3.57 16.58
CA GLU A 225 -11.18 -4.50 17.71
C GLU A 225 -11.71 -5.87 17.26
N PRO A 226 -11.15 -6.98 17.75
CA PRO A 226 -11.63 -8.32 17.42
C PRO A 226 -13.06 -8.54 17.91
N ILE A 227 -13.81 -9.42 17.23
CA ILE A 227 -15.13 -9.88 17.63
C ILE A 227 -15.01 -11.19 18.43
N GLU A 228 -15.88 -11.35 19.43
CA GLU A 228 -15.92 -12.56 20.24
C GLU A 228 -16.30 -13.78 19.39
N ILE A 229 -15.56 -14.88 19.60
CA ILE A 229 -15.86 -16.16 18.98
C ILE A 229 -16.89 -16.90 19.83
N PRO A 230 -18.10 -17.19 19.32
CA PRO A 230 -19.08 -17.96 20.07
C PRO A 230 -18.54 -19.38 20.28
N LEU A 231 -18.57 -19.86 21.53
CA LEU A 231 -18.15 -21.22 21.89
C LEU A 231 -19.35 -22.06 22.33
N ASN A 232 -19.40 -23.30 21.84
CA ASN A 232 -20.33 -24.32 22.30
C ASN A 232 -19.88 -24.93 23.64
N SER A 233 -20.82 -25.59 24.32
CA SER A 233 -20.51 -26.29 25.57
C SER A 233 -19.44 -27.36 25.37
N GLY A 234 -18.32 -27.23 26.08
CA GLY A 234 -17.19 -28.17 26.01
C GLY A 234 -16.08 -27.74 25.06
N GLU A 235 -16.29 -26.69 24.27
CA GLU A 235 -15.25 -26.06 23.47
C GLU A 235 -14.37 -25.14 24.32
N THR A 236 -13.10 -25.04 23.95
CA THR A 236 -12.16 -24.09 24.56
C THR A 236 -11.35 -23.41 23.47
N LEU A 237 -11.37 -22.08 23.46
CA LEU A 237 -10.51 -21.28 22.58
C LEU A 237 -9.04 -21.45 23.02
N THR A 238 -8.19 -21.84 22.09
CA THR A 238 -6.75 -22.08 22.35
C THR A 238 -5.88 -20.94 21.86
N SER A 239 -6.25 -20.32 20.75
CA SER A 239 -5.63 -19.12 20.21
C SER A 239 -6.61 -18.39 19.29
N GLU A 240 -6.41 -17.11 19.08
CA GLU A 240 -7.15 -16.29 18.12
C GLU A 240 -6.23 -15.34 17.38
N THR A 241 -6.65 -14.93 16.18
CA THR A 241 -6.02 -13.91 15.37
C THR A 241 -7.08 -13.20 14.53
N MET A 242 -6.77 -12.02 14.02
CA MET A 242 -7.55 -11.40 12.95
C MET A 242 -6.91 -11.75 11.61
N ARG A 243 -7.73 -11.92 10.55
CA ARG A 243 -7.23 -11.98 9.17
C ARG A 243 -7.13 -10.57 8.57
N GLY A 244 -8.05 -9.68 8.90
CA GLY A 244 -8.11 -8.32 8.38
C GLY A 244 -8.67 -8.24 6.96
N GLU A 245 -9.27 -7.11 6.62
CA GLU A 245 -10.01 -6.94 5.37
C GLU A 245 -9.15 -7.15 4.10
N TYR A 246 -7.87 -6.76 4.13
CA TYR A 246 -6.94 -7.05 3.04
C TYR A 246 -6.89 -8.55 2.70
N ALA A 247 -6.77 -9.41 3.72
CA ALA A 247 -6.66 -10.85 3.52
C ALA A 247 -7.96 -11.44 2.97
N ILE A 248 -9.12 -10.93 3.43
CA ILE A 248 -10.44 -11.33 2.92
C ILE A 248 -10.58 -10.94 1.45
N ARG A 249 -10.23 -9.70 1.10
CA ARG A 249 -10.31 -9.25 -0.29
C ARG A 249 -9.33 -10.01 -1.20
N LEU A 250 -8.12 -10.33 -0.74
CA LEU A 250 -7.19 -11.18 -1.48
C LEU A 250 -7.75 -12.59 -1.71
N MET A 251 -8.33 -13.19 -0.68
CA MET A 251 -8.98 -14.50 -0.76
C MET A 251 -10.09 -14.50 -1.82
N LEU A 252 -10.96 -13.48 -1.83
CA LEU A 252 -11.99 -13.30 -2.85
C LEU A 252 -11.41 -12.99 -4.25
N ALA A 253 -10.31 -12.24 -4.33
CA ALA A 253 -9.73 -11.84 -5.62
C ALA A 253 -9.15 -13.00 -6.43
N ARG A 254 -8.63 -14.02 -5.73
CA ARG A 254 -7.91 -15.16 -6.34
C ARG A 254 -8.79 -15.96 -7.31
N GLN A 255 -10.08 -16.08 -7.02
CA GLN A 255 -11.02 -16.81 -7.87
C GLN A 255 -11.89 -15.85 -8.70
N PRO A 256 -12.00 -16.03 -10.03
CA PRO A 256 -12.88 -15.22 -10.86
C PRO A 256 -14.34 -15.17 -10.38
N GLU A 257 -14.85 -16.28 -9.82
CA GLU A 257 -16.24 -16.45 -9.37
C GLU A 257 -16.58 -15.60 -8.13
N THR A 258 -15.60 -15.30 -7.29
CA THR A 258 -15.79 -14.56 -6.04
C THR A 258 -15.21 -13.14 -6.10
N ARG A 259 -14.43 -12.81 -7.14
CA ARG A 259 -13.76 -11.51 -7.30
C ARG A 259 -14.69 -10.30 -7.22
N SER A 260 -15.87 -10.37 -7.83
CA SER A 260 -16.83 -9.24 -7.79
C SER A 260 -17.38 -8.96 -6.40
N LEU A 261 -17.30 -9.92 -5.47
CA LEU A 261 -17.76 -9.75 -4.09
C LEU A 261 -16.86 -8.82 -3.27
N MET A 262 -15.66 -8.48 -3.74
CA MET A 262 -14.83 -7.47 -3.09
C MET A 262 -15.52 -6.11 -3.00
N GLU A 263 -16.32 -5.73 -4.00
CA GLU A 263 -17.10 -4.48 -3.96
C GLU A 263 -18.17 -4.53 -2.86
N SER A 264 -18.64 -5.73 -2.51
CA SER A 264 -19.60 -5.91 -1.42
C SER A 264 -18.94 -5.75 -0.04
N MET A 265 -17.60 -5.73 0.04
CA MET A 265 -16.85 -5.44 1.27
C MET A 265 -16.74 -3.93 1.54
N ASP A 266 -16.89 -3.09 0.51
CA ASP A 266 -16.75 -1.63 0.62
C ASP A 266 -17.77 -1.07 1.62
N ASN A 267 -17.28 -0.45 2.71
CA ASN A 267 -18.08 0.09 3.81
C ASN A 267 -18.95 -0.95 4.56
N SER A 268 -18.77 -2.24 4.30
CA SER A 268 -19.53 -3.30 4.97
C SER A 268 -18.70 -4.04 6.01
N TYR A 269 -17.40 -4.25 5.80
CA TYR A 269 -16.55 -4.93 6.78
C TYR A 269 -16.41 -4.11 8.07
N VAL A 270 -16.72 -4.73 9.21
CA VAL A 270 -16.52 -4.14 10.55
C VAL A 270 -15.25 -4.68 11.17
N THR A 271 -15.19 -6.00 11.38
CA THR A 271 -14.09 -6.72 12.02
C THR A 271 -14.16 -8.23 11.73
N ASP A 272 -13.13 -8.98 12.11
CA ASP A 272 -13.13 -10.44 12.09
C ASP A 272 -12.26 -11.06 13.18
N THR A 273 -12.52 -12.32 13.54
CA THR A 273 -11.65 -13.10 14.43
C THR A 273 -11.69 -14.57 14.05
N LEU A 274 -10.51 -15.13 13.79
CA LEU A 274 -10.26 -16.54 13.52
C LEU A 274 -9.70 -17.20 14.78
N GLY A 275 -10.43 -18.14 15.35
CA GLY A 275 -10.05 -18.91 16.51
C GLY A 275 -9.67 -20.34 16.16
N VAL A 276 -8.75 -20.88 16.96
CA VAL A 276 -8.44 -22.30 17.03
C VAL A 276 -9.08 -22.85 18.30
N ILE A 277 -10.01 -23.77 18.14
CA ILE A 277 -10.86 -24.28 19.21
C ILE A 277 -10.52 -25.75 19.44
N ASN A 278 -10.36 -26.13 20.71
CA ASN A 278 -10.32 -27.53 21.12
C ASN A 278 -11.75 -27.97 21.49
N ASN A 279 -12.25 -28.99 20.81
CA ASN A 279 -13.52 -29.63 21.12
C ASN A 279 -13.28 -31.11 21.44
N ASN A 280 -13.16 -31.44 22.72
CA ASN A 280 -12.95 -32.82 23.19
C ASN A 280 -11.73 -33.54 22.55
N GLY A 281 -10.69 -32.80 22.18
CA GLY A 281 -9.48 -33.32 21.54
C GLY A 281 -9.42 -33.08 20.02
N ASP A 282 -10.54 -32.74 19.39
CA ASP A 282 -10.57 -32.30 17.99
C ASP A 282 -10.23 -30.81 17.90
N VAL A 283 -9.56 -30.41 16.82
CA VAL A 283 -9.23 -29.01 16.53
C VAL A 283 -10.21 -28.50 15.49
N ILE A 284 -10.89 -27.40 15.79
CA ILE A 284 -11.81 -26.70 14.91
C ILE A 284 -11.28 -25.28 14.69
N HIS A 285 -11.27 -24.82 13.46
CA HIS A 285 -11.08 -23.42 13.13
C HIS A 285 -12.45 -22.76 13.01
N ARG A 286 -12.69 -21.69 13.77
CA ARG A 286 -13.93 -20.90 13.68
C ARG A 286 -13.58 -19.46 13.35
N TRP A 287 -14.06 -18.99 12.21
CA TRP A 287 -13.85 -17.63 11.73
C TRP A 287 -15.15 -16.85 11.76
N VAL A 288 -15.18 -15.77 12.51
CA VAL A 288 -16.33 -14.86 12.59
C VAL A 288 -15.97 -13.57 11.87
N VAL A 289 -16.80 -13.15 10.92
CA VAL A 289 -16.66 -11.86 10.22
C VAL A 289 -17.94 -11.06 10.44
N GLU A 290 -17.81 -9.87 11.03
CA GLU A 290 -18.94 -8.97 11.27
C GLU A 290 -19.05 -7.95 10.15
N LEU A 291 -20.27 -7.75 9.65
CA LEU A 291 -20.61 -6.75 8.65
C LEU A 291 -21.54 -5.66 9.23
N SER A 292 -21.48 -4.47 8.67
CA SER A 292 -22.27 -3.31 9.11
C SER A 292 -23.75 -3.44 8.73
N HIS A 293 -24.07 -4.23 7.69
CA HIS A 293 -25.43 -4.46 7.22
C HIS A 293 -25.63 -5.82 6.53
N SER A 294 -26.87 -6.31 6.51
CA SER A 294 -27.21 -7.65 6.01
C SER A 294 -27.28 -7.82 4.50
N SER A 295 -27.33 -6.74 3.71
CA SER A 295 -27.63 -6.83 2.26
C SER A 295 -26.57 -7.56 1.42
N ALA A 296 -25.35 -7.69 1.94
CA ALA A 296 -24.25 -8.40 1.28
C ALA A 296 -23.92 -9.75 1.97
N THR A 297 -24.51 -10.04 3.13
CA THR A 297 -24.11 -11.16 3.98
C THR A 297 -24.31 -12.51 3.29
N GLU A 298 -25.45 -12.71 2.61
CA GLU A 298 -25.72 -13.97 1.90
C GLU A 298 -24.74 -14.23 0.75
N SER A 299 -24.47 -13.21 -0.08
CA SER A 299 -23.54 -13.33 -1.20
C SER A 299 -22.08 -13.47 -0.73
N LEU A 300 -21.69 -12.76 0.32
CA LEU A 300 -20.36 -12.90 0.92
C LEU A 300 -20.17 -14.26 1.59
N ALA A 301 -21.18 -14.78 2.29
CA ALA A 301 -21.14 -16.11 2.89
C ALA A 301 -20.94 -17.20 1.82
N ALA A 302 -21.69 -17.12 0.70
CA ALA A 302 -21.49 -18.00 -0.43
C ALA A 302 -20.09 -17.86 -1.04
N GLY A 303 -19.60 -16.62 -1.19
CA GLY A 303 -18.25 -16.34 -1.67
C GLY A 303 -17.15 -16.90 -0.78
N PHE A 304 -17.28 -16.74 0.54
CA PHE A 304 -16.33 -17.28 1.52
C PHE A 304 -16.28 -18.79 1.43
N LYS A 305 -17.45 -19.44 1.33
CA LYS A 305 -17.53 -20.88 1.13
C LYS A 305 -16.76 -21.33 -0.11
N THR A 306 -16.98 -20.68 -1.25
CA THR A 306 -16.32 -21.00 -2.52
C THR A 306 -14.81 -20.72 -2.48
N ALA A 307 -14.40 -19.57 -1.94
CA ALA A 307 -13.00 -19.17 -1.86
C ALA A 307 -12.20 -20.07 -0.92
N LEU A 308 -12.74 -20.38 0.26
CA LEU A 308 -12.08 -21.24 1.25
C LEU A 308 -12.07 -22.71 0.84
N ALA A 309 -13.07 -23.20 0.11
CA ALA A 309 -13.10 -24.61 -0.29
C ALA A 309 -11.89 -25.01 -1.14
N GLU A 310 -11.37 -24.09 -1.96
CA GLU A 310 -10.12 -24.31 -2.70
C GLU A 310 -8.88 -24.20 -1.80
N GLU A 311 -8.83 -23.20 -0.92
CA GLU A 311 -7.70 -22.97 -0.01
C GLU A 311 -7.50 -24.14 0.98
N LEU A 312 -8.61 -24.71 1.48
CA LEU A 312 -8.63 -25.78 2.48
C LEU A 312 -8.63 -27.18 1.85
N ALA A 313 -8.93 -27.29 0.54
CA ALA A 313 -9.22 -28.56 -0.14
C ALA A 313 -10.36 -29.38 0.49
N GLU A 314 -11.26 -28.72 1.21
CA GLU A 314 -12.47 -29.26 1.83
C GLU A 314 -13.55 -28.17 1.90
N GLU A 315 -14.83 -28.55 1.91
CA GLU A 315 -15.93 -27.58 1.91
C GLU A 315 -16.22 -27.13 3.35
N PRO A 316 -15.99 -25.85 3.72
CA PRO A 316 -16.22 -25.39 5.07
C PRO A 316 -17.73 -25.27 5.35
N LEU A 317 -18.08 -25.35 6.64
CA LEU A 317 -19.41 -24.99 7.12
C LEU A 317 -19.51 -23.47 7.17
N VAL A 318 -20.60 -22.92 6.65
CA VAL A 318 -20.86 -21.48 6.68
C VAL A 318 -22.26 -21.23 7.21
N GLU A 319 -22.34 -20.47 8.28
CA GLU A 319 -23.57 -20.04 8.92
C GLU A 319 -23.65 -18.50 8.93
N ILE A 320 -24.87 -17.98 8.88
CA ILE A 320 -25.15 -16.55 9.00
C ILE A 320 -25.90 -16.34 10.30
N ASP A 321 -25.36 -15.48 11.16
CA ASP A 321 -26.01 -15.02 12.38
C ASP A 321 -26.12 -13.49 12.36
N ASN A 322 -27.34 -12.98 12.12
CA ASN A 322 -27.61 -11.56 11.89
C ASN A 322 -26.74 -10.97 10.76
N ASN A 323 -25.78 -10.12 11.12
CA ASN A 323 -24.84 -9.50 10.17
C ASN A 323 -23.46 -10.18 10.19
N SER A 324 -23.32 -11.30 10.89
CA SER A 324 -22.06 -12.04 10.99
C SER A 324 -22.08 -13.28 10.10
N ILE A 325 -20.94 -13.55 9.47
CA ILE A 325 -20.65 -14.80 8.76
C ILE A 325 -19.76 -15.62 9.67
N ILE A 326 -20.19 -16.82 10.02
CA ILE A 326 -19.44 -17.77 10.82
C ILE A 326 -19.01 -18.92 9.91
N VAL A 327 -17.71 -19.15 9.80
CA VAL A 327 -17.13 -20.21 8.98
C VAL A 327 -16.39 -21.19 9.87
N GLU A 328 -16.62 -22.49 9.68
CA GLU A 328 -15.95 -23.56 10.42
C GLU A 328 -15.33 -24.61 9.50
N TRP A 329 -14.13 -25.08 9.86
CA TRP A 329 -13.46 -26.24 9.27
C TRP A 329 -12.55 -26.93 10.30
#